data_AF-A0A2E2BBU0-F1
#
_entry.id   AF-A0A2E2BBU0-F1
#
_cell.length_a   1.000
_cell.length_b   1.000
_cell.length_c   1.000
_cell.angle_alpha   90.00
_cell.angle_beta   90.00
_cell.angle_gamma   90.00
#
_symmetry.space_group_name_H-M   'P 1'
#
loop_
_entity.id
_entity.type
_entity.pdbx_description
1 polymer ?
#
loop_
_entity_poly.entity_id
_entity_poly.type
_entity_poly.pdbx_seq_one_letter_code
_entity_poly.pdbx_strand_id
1 'polypeptide(L)'
;MGANFSLISTDKKARAGLLSVSHGVIATPVFMPVGTYGTVKAMTVEELVSIGAQIVLGNTFHLMLRPGEKVIRNHGGLHDFMSWRKPILTDSGGYQV
;
A
#
# COMPACT_ATOMS: atom_id res chain seq x y z
N MET A 1 7.54 -15.85 3.55
CA MET A 1 6.70 -15.48 4.71
C MET A 1 5.39 -14.95 4.19
N GLY A 2 4.28 -15.58 4.56
CA GLY A 2 2.93 -15.15 4.17
C GLY A 2 2.39 -14.04 5.08
N ALA A 3 1.22 -13.52 4.76
CA ALA A 3 0.51 -12.57 5.62
C ALA A 3 -0.01 -13.27 6.88
N ASN A 4 0.17 -12.66 8.05
CA ASN A 4 -0.39 -13.14 9.33
C ASN A 4 -1.23 -12.03 9.98
N PHE A 5 -2.45 -12.35 10.38
CA PHE A 5 -3.32 -11.42 11.11
C PHE A 5 -3.52 -11.89 12.55
N SER A 6 -3.26 -11.00 13.51
CA SER A 6 -3.50 -11.20 14.94
C SER A 6 -4.58 -10.25 15.43
N LEU A 7 -5.63 -10.81 16.06
CA LEU A 7 -6.67 -10.03 16.72
C LEU A 7 -6.19 -9.61 18.11
N ILE A 8 -6.21 -8.32 18.41
CA ILE A 8 -5.72 -7.77 19.69
C ILE A 8 -6.88 -7.52 20.65
N SER A 9 -7.98 -6.95 20.16
CA SER A 9 -9.14 -6.64 20.99
C SER A 9 -10.41 -6.54 20.15
N THR A 10 -11.56 -6.67 20.80
CA THR A 10 -12.89 -6.54 20.20
C THR A 10 -13.80 -5.68 21.07
N ASP A 11 -14.69 -4.93 20.44
CA ASP A 11 -15.84 -4.29 21.07
C ASP A 11 -17.05 -4.47 20.15
N LYS A 12 -17.98 -5.34 20.56
CA LYS A 12 -19.12 -5.79 19.73
C LYS A 12 -18.63 -6.32 18.36
N LYS A 13 -18.88 -5.57 17.28
CA LYS A 13 -18.44 -5.91 15.91
C LYS A 13 -17.10 -5.28 15.53
N ALA A 14 -16.60 -4.31 16.31
CA ALA A 14 -15.32 -3.67 16.06
C ALA A 14 -14.16 -4.58 16.45
N ARG A 15 -13.07 -4.52 15.68
CA ARG A 15 -11.88 -5.36 15.82
C ARG A 15 -10.63 -4.50 15.70
N ALA A 16 -9.79 -4.54 16.72
CA ALA A 16 -8.43 -4.02 16.67
C ALA A 16 -7.45 -5.18 16.45
N GLY A 17 -6.48 -5.00 15.55
CA GLY A 17 -5.62 -6.09 15.10
C GLY A 17 -4.29 -5.64 14.54
N LEU A 18 -3.39 -6.59 14.31
CA LEU A 18 -2.10 -6.40 13.64
C LEU A 18 -2.00 -7.34 12.45
N LEU A 19 -1.75 -6.78 11.26
CA LEU A 19 -1.46 -7.52 10.04
C LEU A 19 0.04 -7.45 9.75
N SER A 20 0.74 -8.57 9.90
CA SER A 20 2.16 -8.70 9.58
C SER A 20 2.33 -9.21 8.16
N VAL A 21 3.11 -8.49 7.35
CA VAL A 21 3.50 -8.85 5.99
C VAL A 21 5.01 -8.69 5.83
N SER A 22 5.55 -9.11 4.68
CA SER A 22 7.00 -9.05 4.42
C SER A 22 7.61 -7.65 4.55
N HIS A 23 6.83 -6.59 4.29
CA HIS A 23 7.31 -5.21 4.29
C HIS A 23 6.92 -4.42 5.56
N GLY A 24 6.36 -5.07 6.59
CA GLY A 24 6.05 -4.42 7.86
C GLY A 24 4.79 -4.92 8.55
N VAL A 25 4.41 -4.24 9.62
CA VAL A 25 3.21 -4.52 10.42
C VAL A 25 2.24 -3.34 10.31
N ILE A 26 0.96 -3.65 10.12
CA ILE A 26 -0.13 -2.69 9.97
C ILE A 26 -1.11 -2.87 11.12
N ALA A 27 -1.43 -1.80 11.85
CA ALA A 27 -2.47 -1.80 12.85
C ALA A 27 -3.84 -1.58 12.17
N THR A 28 -4.84 -2.40 12.53
CA THR A 28 -6.22 -2.28 12.03
C THR A 28 -7.14 -1.82 13.15
N PRO A 29 -8.17 -0.97 12.88
CA PRO A 29 -8.59 -0.47 11.56
C PRO A 29 -7.57 0.49 10.93
N VAL A 30 -7.38 0.39 9.62
CA VAL A 30 -6.39 1.19 8.89
C VAL A 30 -7.05 1.98 7.77
N PHE A 31 -6.60 3.22 7.57
CA PHE A 31 -6.90 4.01 6.39
C PHE A 31 -5.69 3.96 5.43
N MET A 32 -5.95 3.71 4.15
CA MET A 32 -4.90 3.57 3.13
C MET A 32 -4.94 4.76 2.17
N PRO A 33 -3.92 5.64 2.16
CA PRO A 33 -3.77 6.64 1.11
C PRO A 33 -3.67 5.98 -0.27
N VAL A 34 -4.36 6.54 -1.26
CA VAL A 34 -4.43 5.99 -2.62
C VAL A 34 -3.39 6.65 -3.51
N GLY A 35 -2.45 5.83 -4.00
CA GLY A 35 -1.46 6.18 -5.00
C GLY A 35 -1.98 5.93 -6.41
N THR A 36 -2.00 6.98 -7.24
CA THR A 36 -2.32 6.90 -8.68
C THR A 36 -1.04 7.23 -9.46
N TYR A 37 -0.68 6.42 -10.46
CA TYR A 37 0.58 6.57 -11.22
C TYR A 37 1.87 6.47 -10.37
N GLY A 38 1.87 5.68 -9.30
CA GLY A 38 3.08 5.49 -8.48
C GLY A 38 3.39 6.67 -7.54
N THR A 39 2.40 7.52 -7.26
CA THR A 39 2.51 8.59 -6.26
C THR A 39 1.15 8.80 -5.59
N VAL A 40 1.14 9.17 -4.31
CA VAL A 40 -0.06 9.75 -3.69
C VAL A 40 -0.09 11.22 -4.09
N LYS A 41 -1.13 11.61 -4.83
CA LYS A 41 -1.19 12.96 -5.43
C LYS A 41 -0.95 14.05 -4.37
N ALA A 42 -0.04 14.96 -4.72
CA ALA A 42 0.32 16.12 -3.91
C ALA A 42 0.96 15.80 -2.54
N MET A 43 1.46 14.57 -2.33
CA MET A 43 2.19 14.21 -1.11
C MET A 43 3.50 13.50 -1.45
N THR A 44 4.56 13.89 -0.75
CA THR A 44 5.85 13.21 -0.68
C THR A 44 5.75 11.94 0.18
N VAL A 45 6.73 11.04 0.02
CA VAL A 45 6.81 9.84 0.86
C VAL A 45 7.01 10.22 2.33
N GLU A 46 7.79 11.27 2.58
CA GLU A 46 8.08 11.81 3.90
C GLU A 46 6.81 12.29 4.59
N GLU A 47 5.93 12.99 3.87
CA GLU A 47 4.62 13.43 4.39
C GLU A 47 3.72 12.24 4.71
N LEU A 48 3.68 11.21 3.86
CA LEU A 48 2.92 9.98 4.14
C LEU A 48 3.43 9.29 5.41
N VAL A 49 4.74 9.23 5.59
CA VAL A 49 5.35 8.67 6.80
C VAL A 49 5.02 9.54 8.02
N SER A 50 5.07 10.87 7.89
CA SER A 50 4.81 11.79 9.01
C SER A 50 3.37 11.76 9.49
N ILE A 51 2.39 11.53 8.59
CA ILE A 51 0.98 11.34 8.99
C ILE A 51 0.69 9.95 9.55
N GLY A 52 1.70 9.09 9.69
CA GLY A 52 1.57 7.76 10.26
C GLY A 52 1.04 6.71 9.29
N ALA A 53 1.08 6.94 7.96
CA ALA A 53 0.66 5.93 7.01
C ALA A 53 1.53 4.66 7.14
N GLN A 54 0.87 3.53 7.35
CA GLN A 54 1.49 2.22 7.50
C GLN A 54 1.44 1.41 6.21
N ILE A 55 0.51 1.72 5.31
CA ILE A 55 0.28 1.02 4.05
C ILE A 55 -0.35 2.01 3.06
N VAL A 56 -0.04 1.86 1.77
CA VAL A 56 -0.67 2.61 0.67
C VAL A 56 -1.37 1.66 -0.29
N LEU A 57 -2.39 2.18 -0.99
CA LEU A 57 -3.04 1.48 -2.09
C LEU A 57 -2.46 1.94 -3.43
N GLY A 58 -1.88 1.04 -4.21
CA GLY A 58 -1.42 1.31 -5.57
C GLY A 58 -2.49 0.94 -6.59
N ASN A 59 -2.87 1.87 -7.47
CA ASN A 59 -3.79 1.58 -8.56
C ASN A 59 -3.06 0.90 -9.74
N THR A 60 -3.38 -0.37 -9.98
CA THR A 60 -2.71 -1.19 -10.98
C THR A 60 -3.06 -0.79 -12.40
N PHE A 61 -4.28 -0.33 -12.66
CA PHE A 61 -4.72 0.09 -13.99
C PHE A 61 -3.82 1.23 -14.53
N HIS A 62 -3.66 2.29 -13.73
CA HIS A 62 -2.82 3.41 -14.11
C HIS A 62 -1.35 3.02 -14.24
N LEU A 63 -0.81 2.25 -13.30
CA LEU A 63 0.58 1.77 -13.33
C LEU A 63 0.89 0.92 -14.56
N MET A 64 -0.06 0.07 -15.00
CA MET A 64 0.07 -0.78 -16.18
C MET A 64 0.08 0.03 -17.48
N LEU A 65 -0.73 1.09 -17.57
CA LEU A 65 -0.77 1.95 -18.75
C LEU A 65 0.43 2.89 -18.82
N ARG A 66 0.79 3.52 -17.69
CA ARG A 66 1.92 4.44 -17.57
C ARG A 66 2.47 4.38 -16.13
N PRO A 67 3.75 4.05 -15.91
CA PRO A 67 4.83 3.90 -16.90
C PRO A 67 4.88 2.50 -17.56
N GLY A 68 4.05 1.55 -17.12
CA GLY A 68 4.07 0.17 -17.57
C GLY A 68 4.95 -0.74 -16.72
N GLU A 69 4.56 -2.01 -16.65
CA GLU A 69 5.19 -3.01 -15.77
C GLU A 69 6.69 -3.17 -16.03
N LYS A 70 7.12 -3.17 -17.30
CA LYS A 70 8.54 -3.33 -17.66
C LYS A 70 9.41 -2.22 -17.09
N VAL A 71 8.92 -0.98 -17.10
CA VAL A 71 9.64 0.16 -16.52
C VAL A 71 9.74 0.00 -15.01
N ILE A 72 8.64 -0.35 -14.33
CA ILE A 72 8.61 -0.57 -12.88
C ILE A 72 9.58 -1.69 -12.49
N ARG A 73 9.58 -2.80 -13.23
CA ARG A 73 10.48 -3.94 -13.00
C ARG A 73 11.95 -3.55 -13.14
N ASN A 74 12.29 -2.76 -14.17
CA ASN A 74 13.65 -2.27 -14.38
C ASN A 74 14.13 -1.34 -13.26
N HIS A 75 13.23 -0.73 -12.49
CA HIS A 75 13.55 0.11 -11.33
C HIS A 75 13.60 -0.66 -10.00
N GLY A 76 13.61 -2.00 -10.02
CA GLY A 76 13.62 -2.81 -8.78
C GLY A 76 12.24 -3.16 -8.24
N GLY A 77 11.17 -2.82 -8.97
CA GLY A 77 9.80 -3.06 -8.59
C GLY A 77 9.10 -1.83 -8.02
N LEU A 78 7.84 -1.99 -7.58
CA LEU A 78 6.97 -0.87 -7.24
C LEU A 78 7.45 -0.10 -6.00
N HIS A 79 7.99 -0.78 -4.99
CA HIS A 79 8.52 -0.14 -3.79
C HIS A 79 9.66 0.83 -4.11
N ASP A 80 10.64 0.38 -4.91
CA ASP A 80 11.76 1.21 -5.34
C ASP A 80 11.31 2.34 -6.26
N PHE A 81 10.40 2.05 -7.20
CA PHE A 81 9.84 3.07 -8.10
C PHE A 81 9.11 4.20 -7.35
N MET A 82 8.36 3.87 -6.30
CA MET A 82 7.62 4.85 -5.49
C MET A 82 8.45 5.42 -4.33
N SER A 83 9.69 4.95 -4.12
CA SER A 83 10.49 5.20 -2.92
C SER A 83 9.75 4.87 -1.60
N TRP A 84 8.81 3.93 -1.64
CA TRP A 84 8.00 3.52 -0.49
C TRP A 84 8.51 2.18 0.04
N ARG A 85 8.93 2.15 1.30
CA ARG A 85 9.55 0.96 1.93
C ARG A 85 8.61 0.16 2.84
N LYS A 86 7.37 0.62 3.01
CA LYS A 86 6.34 -0.04 3.83
C LYS A 86 5.39 -0.85 2.92
N PRO A 87 4.40 -1.60 3.45
CA PRO A 87 3.48 -2.39 2.65
C PRO A 87 2.72 -1.59 1.58
N ILE A 88 2.45 -2.25 0.45
CA ILE A 88 1.61 -1.77 -0.65
C ILE A 88 0.51 -2.81 -0.89
N LEU A 89 -0.74 -2.36 -0.96
CA LEU A 89 -1.85 -3.14 -1.51
C LEU A 89 -2.09 -2.67 -2.94
N THR A 90 -2.02 -3.58 -3.91
CA THR A 90 -2.39 -3.27 -5.30
C THR A 90 -3.81 -3.76 -5.56
N ASP A 91 -4.64 -2.93 -6.16
CA ASP A 91 -5.93 -3.38 -6.69
C ASP A 91 -5.73 -4.24 -7.96
N SER A 92 -6.79 -4.85 -8.48
CA SER A 92 -6.71 -5.62 -9.73
C SER A 92 -6.81 -4.75 -10.99
N GLY A 93 -7.19 -3.47 -10.85
CA GLY A 93 -7.50 -2.56 -11.94
C GLY A 93 -8.83 -2.83 -12.66
N GLY A 94 -9.52 -3.93 -12.37
CA GLY A 94 -10.73 -4.34 -13.09
C GLY A 94 -11.99 -3.50 -12.83
N TYR A 95 -12.00 -2.68 -11.77
CA TYR A 95 -13.10 -1.75 -11.51
C TYR A 95 -13.00 -0.48 -12.38
N GLN A 96 -11.79 -0.14 -12.85
CA GLN A 96 -11.51 1.07 -13.61
C GLN A 96 -11.48 0.84 -15.14
N VAL A 97 -11.72 -0.41 -15.57
CA VAL A 97 -11.86 -0.79 -16.99
C VAL A 97 -13.26 -0.46 -17.50
#